data_AF-A0A0P9PQ40-F1
#
_entry.id   AF-A0A0P9PQ40-F1
#
_cell.length_a   1.000
_cell.length_b   1.000
_cell.length_c   1.000
_cell.angle_alpha   90.00
_cell.angle_beta   90.00
_cell.angle_gamma   90.00
#
_symmetry.space_group_name_H-M   'P 1'
#
loop_
_entity.id
_entity.type
_entity.pdbx_description
1 polymer ?
#
loop_
_entity_poly.entity_id
_entity_poly.type
_entity_poly.pdbx_seq_one_letter_code
_entity_poly.pdbx_strand_id
1 'polypeptide(L)'
;MFSGGTFVSAIFIHLSDIHFGQEKDGGALATNTDAKDQLIKDAHAELKARGAKASGIIVTGDIAYSAQEEQYAEAGAWLDKLAECVGCDDESIQLVPGNHDINRDAITHALGWKLQLIREKGDLLLDAFLDDEQDREALFSRFEAYRNFAEGYGCDLDTRGEYSADYAVELVPGRTLRFVRLNSALICSRKDNKGELILGARQRIIPEVEGEEVVVLMHHPLHWFMDTTEARQYIENRARVVISGHEHYPSLTVMPVEVGSDLMLLAAGATAPDDVGGKYTYKYNILEFDWDQKTDSLAVTINPRTWDGYRKRFSKDEEFLQGNEGPHILAAPNFRKSALPVLDDYQPDTSAASKVNAIVNPVSGAGKAEIDIAARDRTLRLKFFRDLNDAQRMKILVDMANLPDDIHKLDHGLERAFFARILKKGLGDELANAIEDVLTTPEEHQ
;
A
#
# COMPACT_ATOMS: atom_id res chain seq x y z
N MET A 1 29.78 0.49 1.69
CA MET A 1 29.96 -0.87 1.17
C MET A 1 29.36 -1.80 2.20
N PHE A 2 28.26 -2.47 1.87
CA PHE A 2 27.63 -3.43 2.79
C PHE A 2 28.48 -4.68 2.90
N SER A 3 28.77 -5.08 4.14
CA SER A 3 29.45 -6.33 4.46
C SER A 3 28.42 -7.30 5.04
N GLY A 4 27.94 -8.22 4.20
CA GLY A 4 27.29 -9.47 4.61
C GLY A 4 25.78 -9.43 4.63
N GLY A 5 25.17 -10.00 3.59
CA GLY A 5 23.87 -10.66 3.65
C GLY A 5 24.08 -12.05 3.05
N THR A 6 23.93 -13.10 3.85
CA THR A 6 24.12 -14.50 3.44
C THR A 6 22.91 -15.08 2.69
N PHE A 7 21.82 -14.31 2.52
CA PHE A 7 20.53 -14.70 1.94
C PHE A 7 19.91 -13.60 1.04
N VAL A 8 18.83 -13.89 0.32
CA VAL A 8 18.17 -12.92 -0.59
C VAL A 8 17.36 -11.92 0.24
N SER A 9 17.84 -10.67 0.29
CA SER A 9 17.13 -9.55 0.91
C SER A 9 15.86 -9.19 0.15
N ALA A 10 14.80 -8.78 0.86
CA ALA A 10 13.58 -8.28 0.22
C ALA A 10 13.67 -6.76 -0.01
N ILE A 11 13.66 -6.36 -1.28
CA ILE A 11 13.89 -4.97 -1.70
C ILE A 11 12.59 -4.35 -2.20
N PHE A 12 12.19 -3.21 -1.67
CA PHE A 12 10.97 -2.51 -2.08
C PHE A 12 11.27 -1.09 -2.54
N ILE A 13 10.63 -0.66 -3.61
CA ILE A 13 10.49 0.78 -3.91
C ILE A 13 9.36 1.31 -3.04
N HIS A 14 9.63 2.33 -2.24
CA HIS A 14 8.64 2.92 -1.35
C HIS A 14 8.33 4.36 -1.78
N LEU A 15 7.06 4.59 -2.07
CA LEU A 15 6.47 5.83 -2.54
C LEU A 15 5.38 6.29 -1.56
N SER A 16 5.13 7.59 -1.55
CA SER A 16 4.01 8.22 -0.83
C SER A 16 3.67 9.54 -1.50
N ASP A 17 2.44 10.02 -1.38
CA ASP A 17 2.04 11.38 -1.79
C ASP A 17 2.44 11.67 -3.25
N ILE A 18 1.88 10.86 -4.17
CA ILE A 18 2.13 10.94 -5.62
C ILE A 18 1.18 11.93 -6.30
N HIS A 19 -0.04 12.07 -5.74
CA HIS A 19 -0.99 13.13 -6.07
C HIS A 19 -1.25 13.28 -7.59
N PHE A 20 -1.64 12.20 -8.27
CA PHE A 20 -2.04 12.30 -9.69
C PHE A 20 -3.24 13.23 -9.87
N GLY A 21 -3.14 14.18 -10.80
CA GLY A 21 -4.16 15.19 -11.09
C GLY A 21 -4.09 16.46 -10.23
N GLN A 22 -3.00 16.71 -9.50
CA GLN A 22 -2.81 17.91 -8.68
C GLN A 22 -2.52 19.19 -9.50
N GLU A 23 -1.98 19.03 -10.70
CA GLU A 23 -1.39 20.11 -11.48
C GLU A 23 -2.46 20.98 -12.15
N LYS A 24 -2.35 22.30 -11.96
CA LYS A 24 -3.36 23.27 -12.43
C LYS A 24 -3.00 23.97 -13.73
N ASP A 25 -1.75 23.83 -14.16
CA ASP A 25 -1.25 24.39 -15.41
C ASP A 25 -0.26 23.43 -16.08
N GLY A 26 -0.01 23.66 -17.38
CA GLY A 26 0.83 22.78 -18.18
C GLY A 26 2.33 22.79 -17.79
N GLY A 27 2.81 23.85 -17.15
CA GLY A 27 4.21 23.94 -16.72
C GLY A 27 4.48 23.08 -15.50
N ALA A 28 3.58 23.13 -14.50
CA ALA A 28 3.60 22.25 -13.35
C ALA A 28 3.46 20.78 -13.78
N LEU A 29 2.50 20.47 -14.66
CA LEU A 29 2.30 19.13 -15.21
C LEU A 29 3.56 18.58 -15.87
N ALA A 30 4.20 19.35 -16.75
CA ALA A 30 5.42 18.93 -17.43
C ALA A 30 6.58 18.70 -16.45
N THR A 31 6.68 19.51 -15.40
CA THR A 31 7.74 19.39 -14.39
C THR A 31 7.54 18.14 -13.52
N ASN A 32 6.32 17.91 -13.03
CA ASN A 32 5.99 16.73 -12.24
C ASN A 32 6.13 15.44 -13.06
N THR A 33 5.75 15.48 -14.35
CA THR A 33 5.92 14.36 -15.28
C THR A 33 7.41 14.02 -15.48
N ASP A 34 8.27 15.02 -15.72
CA ASP A 34 9.72 14.78 -15.83
C ASP A 34 10.29 14.20 -14.53
N ALA A 35 9.92 14.75 -13.37
CA ALA A 35 10.38 14.23 -12.09
C ALA A 35 9.97 12.76 -11.89
N LYS A 36 8.72 12.40 -12.19
CA LYS A 36 8.22 11.02 -12.16
C LYS A 36 8.98 10.09 -13.12
N ASP A 37 9.34 10.56 -14.32
CA ASP A 37 10.15 9.79 -15.28
C ASP A 37 11.61 9.62 -14.83
N GLN A 38 12.20 10.65 -14.22
CA GLN A 38 13.55 10.58 -13.66
C GLN A 38 13.62 9.65 -12.45
N LEU A 39 12.54 9.55 -11.66
CA LEU A 39 12.43 8.59 -10.56
C LEU A 39 12.58 7.16 -11.08
N ILE A 40 11.82 6.79 -12.12
CA ILE A 40 11.89 5.46 -12.74
C ILE A 40 13.33 5.16 -13.20
N LYS A 41 13.98 6.11 -13.88
CA LYS A 41 15.36 5.96 -14.35
C LYS A 41 16.36 5.79 -13.22
N ASP A 42 16.21 6.56 -12.14
CA ASP A 42 17.07 6.49 -10.96
C ASP A 42 16.90 5.15 -10.23
N ALA A 43 15.66 4.72 -9.98
CA ALA A 43 15.36 3.44 -9.33
C ALA A 43 15.93 2.25 -10.13
N HIS A 44 15.74 2.27 -11.46
CA HIS A 44 16.34 1.29 -12.35
C HIS A 44 17.88 1.28 -12.25
N ALA A 45 18.51 2.45 -12.27
CA ALA A 45 19.97 2.57 -12.19
C ALA A 45 20.52 2.05 -10.85
N GLU A 46 19.86 2.35 -9.74
CA GLU A 46 20.25 1.90 -8.39
C GLU A 46 20.15 0.37 -8.25
N LEU A 47 19.05 -0.24 -8.71
CA LEU A 47 18.90 -1.70 -8.69
C LEU A 47 19.86 -2.41 -9.65
N LYS A 48 20.04 -1.86 -10.87
CA LYS A 48 20.99 -2.38 -11.85
C LYS A 48 22.43 -2.33 -11.34
N ALA A 49 22.83 -1.25 -10.68
CA ALA A 49 24.17 -1.12 -10.09
C ALA A 49 24.44 -2.18 -9.01
N ARG A 50 23.38 -2.69 -8.37
CA ARG A 50 23.42 -3.76 -7.38
C ARG A 50 23.27 -5.17 -7.98
N GLY A 51 22.91 -5.28 -9.26
CA GLY A 51 22.52 -6.56 -9.86
C GLY A 51 21.28 -7.17 -9.21
N ALA A 52 20.39 -6.34 -8.65
CA ALA A 52 19.21 -6.75 -7.91
C ALA A 52 17.92 -6.40 -8.65
N LYS A 53 16.81 -7.00 -8.23
CA LYS A 53 15.45 -6.67 -8.63
C LYS A 53 14.63 -6.31 -7.39
N ALA A 54 13.57 -5.52 -7.56
CA ALA A 54 12.63 -5.29 -6.48
C ALA A 54 11.76 -6.54 -6.22
N SER A 55 11.49 -6.81 -4.96
CA SER A 55 10.43 -7.72 -4.48
C SER A 55 9.03 -7.14 -4.69
N GLY A 56 8.91 -5.81 -4.81
CA GLY A 56 7.65 -5.13 -5.08
C GLY A 56 7.73 -3.63 -4.86
N ILE A 57 6.58 -2.98 -4.94
CA ILE A 57 6.41 -1.54 -4.70
C ILE A 57 5.46 -1.35 -3.51
N ILE A 58 5.75 -0.40 -2.64
CA ILE A 58 4.90 0.00 -1.51
C ILE A 58 4.49 1.46 -1.74
N VAL A 59 3.19 1.74 -1.65
CA VAL A 59 2.65 3.10 -1.76
C VAL A 59 1.84 3.43 -0.51
N THR A 60 2.32 4.38 0.30
CA THR A 60 1.70 4.78 1.57
C THR A 60 0.72 5.95 1.45
N GLY A 61 -0.20 5.85 0.48
CA GLY A 61 -1.33 6.78 0.32
C GLY A 61 -1.05 8.04 -0.47
N ASP A 62 -2.14 8.79 -0.68
CA ASP A 62 -2.24 9.97 -1.54
C ASP A 62 -1.72 9.67 -2.95
N ILE A 63 -2.30 8.64 -3.54
CA ILE A 63 -2.03 8.20 -4.91
C ILE A 63 -2.67 9.20 -5.88
N ALA A 64 -3.97 9.45 -5.68
CA ALA A 64 -4.74 10.42 -6.43
C ALA A 64 -4.85 11.73 -5.66
N TYR A 65 -4.99 12.86 -6.35
CA TYR A 65 -5.16 14.17 -5.72
C TYR A 65 -6.59 14.41 -5.21
N SER A 66 -7.60 13.80 -5.83
CA SER A 66 -9.01 14.01 -5.47
C SER A 66 -9.88 12.78 -5.71
N ALA A 67 -9.27 11.60 -5.71
CA ALA A 67 -9.92 10.30 -5.89
C ALA A 67 -10.84 10.20 -7.12
N GLN A 68 -10.40 10.75 -8.26
CA GLN A 68 -11.10 10.57 -9.54
C GLN A 68 -10.55 9.36 -10.28
N GLU A 69 -11.39 8.69 -11.06
CA GLU A 69 -11.05 7.45 -11.76
C GLU A 69 -9.87 7.64 -12.72
N GLU A 70 -9.83 8.76 -13.45
CA GLU A 70 -8.77 9.07 -14.40
C GLU A 70 -7.41 9.26 -13.72
N GLN A 71 -7.40 9.77 -12.48
CA GLN A 71 -6.18 9.94 -11.68
C GLN A 71 -5.57 8.58 -11.33
N TYR A 72 -6.41 7.59 -11.03
CA TYR A 72 -5.97 6.23 -10.77
C TYR A 72 -5.56 5.50 -12.05
N ALA A 73 -6.20 5.76 -13.19
CA ALA A 73 -5.77 5.23 -14.48
C ALA A 73 -4.36 5.72 -14.86
N GLU A 74 -4.08 7.02 -14.70
CA GLU A 74 -2.74 7.59 -14.88
C GLU A 74 -1.73 6.98 -13.90
N ALA A 75 -2.12 6.81 -12.63
CA ALA A 75 -1.29 6.18 -11.61
C ALA A 75 -0.93 4.74 -11.95
N GLY A 76 -1.90 3.94 -12.41
CA GLY A 76 -1.70 2.54 -12.82
C GLY A 76 -0.71 2.44 -13.97
N ALA A 77 -0.90 3.23 -15.04
CA ALA A 77 0.01 3.23 -16.18
C ALA A 77 1.45 3.67 -15.83
N TRP A 78 1.60 4.55 -14.84
CA TRP A 78 2.92 4.94 -14.34
C TRP A 78 3.57 3.87 -13.46
N LEU A 79 2.78 3.22 -12.60
CA LEU A 79 3.24 2.11 -11.75
C LEU A 79 3.68 0.90 -12.58
N ASP A 80 3.00 0.59 -13.69
CA ASP A 80 3.40 -0.49 -14.62
C ASP A 80 4.80 -0.24 -15.18
N LYS A 81 5.08 1.00 -15.65
CA LYS A 81 6.41 1.38 -16.14
C LYS A 81 7.48 1.26 -15.06
N LEU A 82 7.14 1.65 -13.83
CA LEU A 82 8.06 1.53 -12.70
C LEU A 82 8.35 0.06 -12.40
N ALA A 83 7.32 -0.77 -12.26
CA ALA A 83 7.41 -2.21 -11.97
C ALA A 83 8.28 -2.93 -13.00
N GLU A 84 8.02 -2.71 -14.30
CA GLU A 84 8.82 -3.23 -15.41
C GLU A 84 10.30 -2.84 -15.26
N CYS A 85 10.57 -1.56 -15.00
CA CYS A 85 11.94 -1.03 -14.89
C CYS A 85 12.69 -1.56 -13.66
N VAL A 86 12.00 -1.79 -12.54
CA VAL A 86 12.61 -2.31 -11.30
C VAL A 86 12.60 -3.84 -11.22
N GLY A 87 11.95 -4.49 -12.18
CA GLY A 87 11.96 -5.93 -12.38
C GLY A 87 11.10 -6.71 -11.39
N CYS A 88 10.02 -6.11 -10.88
CA CYS A 88 8.98 -6.80 -10.12
C CYS A 88 7.72 -7.01 -10.98
N ASP A 89 6.85 -7.93 -10.58
CA ASP A 89 5.59 -8.19 -11.29
C ASP A 89 4.60 -7.04 -11.08
N ASP A 90 3.74 -6.77 -12.07
CA ASP A 90 2.77 -5.65 -12.06
C ASP A 90 1.77 -5.77 -10.90
N GLU A 91 1.47 -7.00 -10.45
CA GLU A 91 0.63 -7.26 -9.28
C GLU A 91 1.37 -7.14 -7.93
N SER A 92 2.70 -7.01 -7.93
CA SER A 92 3.52 -6.94 -6.70
C SER A 92 3.58 -5.52 -6.12
N ILE A 93 2.42 -4.88 -6.01
CA ILE A 93 2.27 -3.50 -5.53
C ILE A 93 1.33 -3.49 -4.33
N GLN A 94 1.80 -2.96 -3.20
CA GLN A 94 1.04 -2.85 -1.96
C GLN A 94 0.60 -1.39 -1.73
N LEU A 95 -0.69 -1.18 -1.58
CA LEU A 95 -1.31 0.15 -1.45
C LEU A 95 -2.04 0.32 -0.12
N VAL A 96 -1.95 1.50 0.46
CA VAL A 96 -2.89 1.99 1.50
C VAL A 96 -3.42 3.36 1.10
N PRO A 97 -4.66 3.74 1.47
CA PRO A 97 -5.21 5.02 1.08
C PRO A 97 -4.70 6.16 1.98
N GLY A 98 -4.57 7.34 1.38
CA GLY A 98 -4.42 8.61 2.08
C GLY A 98 -5.69 9.46 2.08
N ASN A 99 -5.60 10.68 2.59
CA ASN A 99 -6.74 11.60 2.72
C ASN A 99 -7.10 12.33 1.41
N HIS A 100 -6.30 12.20 0.36
CA HIS A 100 -6.64 12.62 -1.01
C HIS A 100 -7.23 11.48 -1.85
N ASP A 101 -7.07 10.23 -1.40
CA ASP A 101 -7.70 9.05 -2.00
C ASP A 101 -9.20 8.90 -1.64
N ILE A 102 -9.76 9.87 -0.92
CA ILE A 102 -11.21 10.01 -0.72
C ILE A 102 -11.82 11.09 -1.63
N ASN A 103 -12.94 10.76 -2.25
CA ASN A 103 -13.75 11.73 -2.97
C ASN A 103 -14.46 12.64 -1.96
N ARG A 104 -13.89 13.83 -1.76
CA ARG A 104 -14.41 14.85 -0.84
C ARG A 104 -15.79 15.36 -1.24
N ASP A 105 -16.14 15.29 -2.53
CA ASP A 105 -17.45 15.73 -3.02
C ASP A 105 -18.55 14.70 -2.78
N ALA A 106 -18.20 13.42 -2.61
CA ALA A 106 -19.12 12.39 -2.11
C ALA A 106 -19.48 12.59 -0.62
N ILE A 107 -18.83 13.50 0.10
CA ILE A 107 -19.15 13.82 1.50
C ILE A 107 -20.36 14.75 1.55
N THR A 108 -21.54 14.14 1.76
CA THR A 108 -22.81 14.81 2.04
C THR A 108 -22.83 15.43 3.43
N HIS A 109 -23.80 16.32 3.70
CA HIS A 109 -24.00 16.88 5.06
C HIS A 109 -24.24 15.80 6.12
N ALA A 110 -25.04 14.77 5.78
CA ALA A 110 -25.33 13.68 6.71
C ALA A 110 -24.06 12.88 7.05
N LEU A 111 -23.24 12.55 6.05
CA LEU A 111 -21.97 11.87 6.26
C LEU A 111 -20.98 12.74 7.04
N GLY A 112 -20.92 14.04 6.74
CA GLY A 112 -20.12 15.01 7.51
C GLY A 112 -20.48 15.03 8.99
N TRP A 113 -21.78 15.02 9.33
CA TRP A 113 -22.24 14.93 10.72
C TRP A 113 -21.89 13.60 11.37
N LYS A 114 -21.98 12.47 10.66
CA LYS A 114 -21.54 11.16 11.17
C LYS A 114 -20.05 11.18 11.51
N LEU A 115 -19.20 11.65 10.59
CA LEU A 115 -17.75 11.76 10.81
C LEU A 115 -17.41 12.65 12.00
N GLN A 116 -18.09 13.79 12.15
CA GLN A 116 -17.92 14.65 13.32
C GLN A 116 -18.30 13.91 14.61
N LEU A 117 -19.45 13.23 14.63
CA LEU A 117 -19.91 12.51 15.81
C LEU A 117 -18.95 11.36 16.17
N ILE A 118 -18.33 10.71 15.18
CA ILE A 118 -17.30 9.68 15.40
C ILE A 118 -16.10 10.31 16.12
N ARG A 119 -15.60 11.45 15.66
CA ARG A 119 -14.51 12.18 16.34
C ARG A 119 -14.89 12.59 17.77
N GLU A 120 -16.15 12.90 18.04
CA GLU A 120 -16.62 13.25 19.39
C GLU A 120 -16.79 12.04 20.32
N LYS A 121 -17.10 10.86 19.79
CA LYS A 121 -17.48 9.66 20.56
C LYS A 121 -16.47 8.53 20.51
N GLY A 122 -15.47 8.59 19.64
CA GLY A 122 -14.41 7.61 19.51
C GLY A 122 -14.88 6.25 18.96
N ASP A 123 -14.13 5.22 19.33
CA ASP A 123 -14.30 3.82 18.88
C ASP A 123 -15.73 3.31 19.02
N LEU A 124 -16.43 3.61 20.12
CA LEU A 124 -17.78 3.12 20.38
C LEU A 124 -18.76 3.46 19.25
N LEU A 125 -18.68 4.68 18.72
CA LEU A 125 -19.58 5.10 17.66
C LEU A 125 -19.08 4.66 16.29
N LEU A 126 -17.76 4.63 16.07
CA LEU A 126 -17.20 4.07 14.86
C LEU A 126 -17.65 2.61 14.68
N ASP A 127 -17.53 1.78 15.72
CA ASP A 127 -17.98 0.39 15.70
C ASP A 127 -19.49 0.27 15.45
N ALA A 128 -20.31 1.12 16.06
CA ALA A 128 -21.75 1.12 15.81
C ALA A 128 -22.10 1.37 14.33
N PHE A 129 -21.39 2.29 13.67
CA PHE A 129 -21.57 2.52 12.23
C PHE A 129 -20.99 1.40 11.36
N LEU A 130 -19.91 0.74 11.78
CA LEU A 130 -19.31 -0.38 11.04
C LEU A 130 -20.15 -1.67 11.12
N ASP A 131 -20.92 -1.84 12.20
CA ASP A 131 -21.77 -3.02 12.40
C ASP A 131 -23.07 -2.96 11.58
N ASP A 132 -23.57 -1.77 11.27
CA ASP A 132 -24.69 -1.58 10.34
C ASP A 132 -24.21 -1.49 8.89
N GLU A 133 -24.79 -2.28 8.00
CA GLU A 133 -24.35 -2.39 6.61
C GLU A 133 -24.53 -1.10 5.81
N GLN A 134 -25.63 -0.37 6.02
CA GLN A 134 -25.94 0.85 5.27
C GLN A 134 -25.06 2.00 5.76
N ASP A 135 -24.89 2.10 7.07
CA ASP A 135 -24.00 3.10 7.66
C ASP A 135 -22.54 2.86 7.28
N ARG A 136 -22.10 1.59 7.31
CA ARG A 136 -20.78 1.18 6.86
C ARG A 136 -20.56 1.56 5.39
N GLU A 137 -21.44 1.19 4.47
CA GLU A 137 -21.26 1.53 3.05
C GLU A 137 -21.24 3.05 2.83
N ALA A 138 -22.01 3.83 3.60
CA ALA A 138 -21.92 5.29 3.55
C ALA A 138 -20.54 5.82 3.98
N LEU A 139 -19.79 5.10 4.83
CA LEU A 139 -18.40 5.42 5.14
C LEU A 139 -17.45 5.05 3.99
N PHE A 140 -17.73 4.01 3.21
CA PHE A 140 -16.80 3.55 2.17
C PHE A 140 -17.10 4.07 0.76
N SER A 141 -18.28 4.62 0.50
CA SER A 141 -18.66 5.15 -0.82
C SER A 141 -17.72 6.25 -1.33
N ARG A 142 -17.17 7.09 -0.44
CA ARG A 142 -16.16 8.10 -0.83
C ARG A 142 -14.84 7.51 -1.31
N PHE A 143 -14.59 6.22 -1.08
CA PHE A 143 -13.41 5.50 -1.57
C PHE A 143 -13.71 4.74 -2.87
N GLU A 144 -14.86 4.90 -3.52
CA GLU A 144 -15.28 4.09 -4.68
C GLU A 144 -14.18 3.86 -5.72
N ALA A 145 -13.59 4.94 -6.26
CA ALA A 145 -12.49 4.84 -7.22
C ALA A 145 -11.22 4.20 -6.64
N TYR A 146 -10.87 4.50 -5.37
CA TYR A 146 -9.75 3.85 -4.69
C TYR A 146 -10.00 2.34 -4.51
N ARG A 147 -11.23 1.93 -4.15
CA ARG A 147 -11.58 0.52 -3.93
C ARG A 147 -11.37 -0.27 -5.21
N ASN A 148 -11.84 0.23 -6.35
CA ASN A 148 -11.61 -0.38 -7.66
C ASN A 148 -10.12 -0.51 -7.97
N PHE A 149 -9.38 0.59 -7.84
CA PHE A 149 -7.94 0.61 -8.10
C PHE A 149 -7.19 -0.39 -7.21
N ALA A 150 -7.48 -0.40 -5.91
CA ALA A 150 -6.83 -1.25 -4.94
C ALA A 150 -7.23 -2.74 -5.08
N GLU A 151 -8.47 -3.05 -5.44
CA GLU A 151 -8.93 -4.43 -5.70
C GLU A 151 -8.11 -5.06 -6.84
N GLY A 152 -7.77 -4.30 -7.89
CA GLY A 152 -6.90 -4.76 -8.97
C GLY A 152 -5.58 -5.38 -8.47
N TYR A 153 -4.96 -4.74 -7.47
CA TYR A 153 -3.71 -5.18 -6.85
C TYR A 153 -3.88 -6.13 -5.66
N GLY A 154 -5.09 -6.64 -5.38
CA GLY A 154 -5.34 -7.42 -4.15
C GLY A 154 -5.07 -6.61 -2.88
N CYS A 155 -5.37 -5.30 -2.96
CA CYS A 155 -5.23 -4.31 -1.90
C CYS A 155 -6.58 -3.82 -1.38
N ASP A 156 -7.60 -4.68 -1.44
CA ASP A 156 -8.97 -4.35 -1.05
C ASP A 156 -9.06 -3.81 0.38
N LEU A 157 -9.92 -2.81 0.58
CA LEU A 157 -10.17 -2.27 1.90
C LEU A 157 -11.00 -3.25 2.74
N ASP A 158 -10.59 -3.47 3.98
CA ASP A 158 -11.46 -4.12 4.96
C ASP A 158 -12.56 -3.14 5.37
N THR A 159 -13.82 -3.51 5.09
CA THR A 159 -14.95 -2.65 5.39
C THR A 159 -15.48 -2.84 6.82
N ARG A 160 -15.09 -3.91 7.51
CA ARG A 160 -15.53 -4.21 8.88
C ARG A 160 -14.75 -3.43 9.95
N GLY A 161 -13.75 -2.66 9.52
CA GLY A 161 -12.91 -1.80 10.34
C GLY A 161 -11.71 -2.54 10.93
N GLU A 162 -11.41 -3.75 10.45
CA GLU A 162 -10.16 -4.44 10.74
C GLU A 162 -9.06 -3.91 9.78
N TYR A 163 -7.87 -4.50 9.82
CA TYR A 163 -6.83 -4.14 8.86
C TYR A 163 -7.02 -4.87 7.52
N SER A 164 -6.64 -4.22 6.40
CA SER A 164 -6.74 -4.80 5.06
C SER A 164 -5.55 -5.70 4.73
N ALA A 165 -5.74 -6.58 3.73
CA ALA A 165 -5.03 -7.84 3.53
C ALA A 165 -3.52 -7.89 3.85
N ASP A 166 -3.09 -9.06 4.33
CA ASP A 166 -1.74 -9.36 4.77
C ASP A 166 -0.90 -10.01 3.66
N TYR A 167 0.32 -9.51 3.48
CA TYR A 167 1.34 -10.13 2.64
C TYR A 167 2.55 -10.52 3.47
N ALA A 168 3.25 -11.58 3.07
CA ALA A 168 4.42 -12.06 3.78
C ALA A 168 5.60 -12.33 2.86
N VAL A 169 6.80 -12.09 3.39
CA VAL A 169 8.09 -12.42 2.81
C VAL A 169 8.85 -13.27 3.82
N GLU A 170 9.26 -14.47 3.43
CA GLU A 170 10.19 -15.26 4.23
C GLU A 170 11.63 -14.82 3.88
N LEU A 171 12.34 -14.26 4.86
CA LEU A 171 13.73 -13.80 4.69
C LEU A 171 14.72 -14.97 4.72
N VAL A 172 14.43 -15.92 5.60
CA VAL A 172 15.15 -17.19 5.80
C VAL A 172 14.17 -18.16 6.48
N PRO A 173 14.34 -19.49 6.37
CA PRO A 173 13.39 -20.44 6.96
C PRO A 173 13.01 -20.13 8.41
N GLY A 174 11.72 -19.89 8.64
CA GLY A 174 11.17 -19.57 9.96
C GLY A 174 11.40 -18.13 10.45
N ARG A 175 11.78 -17.21 9.55
CA ARG A 175 11.87 -15.77 9.81
C ARG A 175 11.13 -15.01 8.70
N THR A 176 9.92 -14.58 9.03
CA THR A 176 8.98 -14.00 8.07
C THR A 176 8.64 -12.56 8.42
N LEU A 177 8.53 -11.70 7.42
CA LEU A 177 7.95 -10.38 7.58
C LEU A 177 6.53 -10.40 7.05
N ARG A 178 5.58 -9.99 7.89
CA ARG A 178 4.20 -9.74 7.48
C ARG A 178 3.94 -8.23 7.35
N PHE A 179 3.40 -7.85 6.22
CA PHE A 179 2.96 -6.50 5.91
C PHE A 179 1.47 -6.37 6.26
N VAL A 180 1.16 -5.47 7.19
CA VAL A 180 -0.19 -5.14 7.65
C VAL A 180 -0.58 -3.79 7.10
N ARG A 181 -1.76 -3.68 6.49
CA ARG A 181 -2.24 -2.45 5.86
C ARG A 181 -3.37 -1.84 6.67
N LEU A 182 -3.16 -0.60 7.12
CA LEU A 182 -4.14 0.13 7.91
C LEU A 182 -4.77 1.25 7.08
N ASN A 183 -6.10 1.35 7.13
CA ASN A 183 -6.83 2.48 6.57
C ASN A 183 -6.86 3.63 7.57
N SER A 184 -5.76 4.40 7.60
CA SER A 184 -5.67 5.62 8.40
C SER A 184 -6.56 6.77 7.89
N ALA A 185 -7.09 6.66 6.66
CA ALA A 185 -7.94 7.66 6.04
C ALA A 185 -9.44 7.44 6.32
N LEU A 186 -9.80 6.38 7.04
CA LEU A 186 -11.20 6.00 7.25
C LEU A 186 -12.04 7.14 7.83
N ILE A 187 -11.50 7.98 8.72
CA ILE A 187 -12.25 9.09 9.34
C ILE A 187 -11.86 10.45 8.75
N CYS A 188 -11.16 10.47 7.61
CA CYS A 188 -10.87 11.71 6.89
C CYS A 188 -12.13 12.36 6.34
N SER A 189 -12.08 13.69 6.24
CA SER A 189 -13.18 14.51 5.75
C SER A 189 -12.69 15.59 4.78
N ARG A 190 -13.47 16.65 4.54
CA ARG A 190 -13.06 17.78 3.71
C ARG A 190 -11.88 18.56 4.30
N LYS A 191 -11.74 18.50 5.62
CA LYS A 191 -10.63 19.07 6.38
C LYS A 191 -10.33 18.15 7.56
N ASP A 192 -9.06 17.85 7.71
CA ASP A 192 -8.55 17.04 8.81
C ASP A 192 -7.55 17.87 9.62
N ASN A 193 -7.59 17.71 10.94
CA ASN A 193 -6.62 18.34 11.83
C ASN A 193 -5.81 17.25 12.53
N LYS A 194 -4.54 17.55 12.76
CA LYS A 194 -3.64 16.69 13.54
C LYS A 194 -4.22 16.43 14.93
N GLY A 195 -4.33 15.15 15.29
CA GLY A 195 -4.81 14.69 16.60
C GLY A 195 -6.34 14.54 16.67
N GLU A 196 -7.06 14.62 15.55
CA GLU A 196 -8.52 14.44 15.49
C GLU A 196 -8.97 13.19 14.72
N LEU A 197 -8.05 12.46 14.06
CA LEU A 197 -8.40 11.23 13.35
C LEU A 197 -8.56 10.06 14.33
N ILE A 198 -9.26 9.01 13.92
CA ILE A 198 -9.40 7.78 14.69
C ILE A 198 -8.94 6.63 13.79
N LEU A 199 -8.00 5.83 14.28
CA LEU A 199 -7.61 4.61 13.59
C LEU A 199 -8.68 3.52 13.79
N GLY A 200 -9.20 3.39 15.01
CA GLY A 200 -10.28 2.49 15.33
C GLY A 200 -9.80 1.22 16.03
N ALA A 201 -10.57 0.79 17.03
CA ALA A 201 -10.24 -0.36 17.88
C ALA A 201 -9.91 -1.65 17.11
N ARG A 202 -10.67 -1.96 16.05
CA ARG A 202 -10.53 -3.20 15.28
C ARG A 202 -9.25 -3.22 14.43
N GLN A 203 -8.82 -2.10 13.83
CA GLN A 203 -7.63 -2.03 12.97
C GLN A 203 -6.32 -2.28 13.74
N ARG A 204 -6.25 -1.85 15.01
CA ARG A 204 -5.03 -1.95 15.81
C ARG A 204 -4.77 -3.32 16.45
N ILE A 205 -5.70 -4.27 16.32
CA ILE A 205 -5.54 -5.63 16.88
C ILE A 205 -4.68 -6.48 15.93
N ILE A 206 -3.36 -6.44 16.14
CA ILE A 206 -2.39 -7.20 15.35
C ILE A 206 -1.87 -8.37 16.19
N PRO A 207 -2.15 -9.63 15.83
CA PRO A 207 -1.66 -10.79 16.60
C PRO A 207 -0.16 -10.99 16.41
N GLU A 208 0.48 -11.51 17.45
CA GLU A 208 1.86 -11.99 17.39
C GLU A 208 1.88 -13.43 16.89
N VAL A 209 2.82 -13.74 16.01
CA VAL A 209 3.03 -15.09 15.47
C VAL A 209 4.51 -15.43 15.63
N GLU A 210 4.81 -16.63 16.11
CA GLU A 210 6.20 -17.07 16.31
C GLU A 210 6.95 -17.12 14.97
N GLY A 211 8.16 -16.56 14.94
CA GLY A 211 8.96 -16.48 13.72
C GLY A 211 8.54 -15.37 12.76
N GLU A 212 7.55 -14.55 13.10
CA GLU A 212 7.03 -13.51 12.21
C GLU A 212 7.05 -12.12 12.85
N GLU A 213 7.64 -11.15 12.14
CA GLU A 213 7.63 -9.74 12.55
C GLU A 213 6.75 -8.91 11.62
N VAL A 214 6.16 -7.85 12.17
CA VAL A 214 5.17 -7.03 11.46
C VAL A 214 5.75 -5.71 10.96
N VAL A 215 5.48 -5.41 9.69
CA VAL A 215 5.65 -4.11 9.04
C VAL A 215 4.26 -3.49 8.84
N VAL A 216 3.98 -2.37 9.49
CA VAL A 216 2.71 -1.64 9.33
C VAL A 216 2.86 -0.60 8.23
N LEU A 217 1.91 -0.60 7.30
CA LEU A 217 1.74 0.40 6.26
C LEU A 217 0.50 1.24 6.56
N MET A 218 0.65 2.56 6.61
CA MET A 218 -0.47 3.51 6.77
C MET A 218 -0.10 4.84 6.14
N HIS A 219 -1.05 5.74 5.92
CA HIS A 219 -0.74 7.07 5.37
C HIS A 219 -0.39 8.07 6.48
N HIS A 220 -1.23 8.20 7.51
CA HIS A 220 -1.04 9.21 8.56
C HIS A 220 -0.09 8.71 9.66
N PRO A 221 0.90 9.51 10.11
CA PRO A 221 1.72 9.20 11.28
C PRO A 221 0.90 9.10 12.58
N LEU A 222 1.42 8.36 13.58
CA LEU A 222 0.69 8.05 14.82
C LEU A 222 0.15 9.26 15.60
N HIS A 223 0.80 10.43 15.51
CA HIS A 223 0.38 11.65 16.21
C HIS A 223 -0.82 12.35 15.57
N TRP A 224 -1.35 11.85 14.46
CA TRP A 224 -2.58 12.35 13.84
C TRP A 224 -3.85 11.79 14.49
N PHE A 225 -3.72 10.72 15.26
CA PHE A 225 -4.83 10.02 15.89
C PHE A 225 -5.17 10.59 17.27
N MET A 226 -6.45 10.65 17.62
CA MET A 226 -6.92 10.99 18.98
C MET A 226 -6.90 9.76 19.89
N ASP A 227 -7.12 8.56 19.32
CA ASP A 227 -6.94 7.26 19.98
C ASP A 227 -5.47 6.85 20.05
N THR A 228 -4.54 7.81 19.82
CA THR A 228 -3.11 7.57 19.75
C THR A 228 -2.56 6.85 20.95
N THR A 229 -3.03 7.08 22.19
CA THR A 229 -2.50 6.35 23.36
C THR A 229 -2.62 4.84 23.18
N GLU A 230 -3.81 4.41 22.79
CA GLU A 230 -4.20 3.02 22.63
C GLU A 230 -3.68 2.44 21.31
N ALA A 231 -3.82 3.18 20.20
CA ALA A 231 -3.25 2.81 18.90
C ALA A 231 -1.72 2.65 18.96
N ARG A 232 -1.03 3.60 19.59
CA ARG A 232 0.42 3.58 19.81
C ARG A 232 0.84 2.40 20.66
N GLN A 233 0.14 2.12 21.77
CA GLN A 233 0.45 0.95 22.59
C GLN A 233 0.38 -0.35 21.80
N TYR A 234 -0.68 -0.56 21.01
CA TYR A 234 -0.74 -1.74 20.16
C TYR A 234 0.36 -1.75 19.10
N ILE A 235 0.53 -0.67 18.34
CA ILE A 235 1.48 -0.63 17.23
C ILE A 235 2.93 -0.77 17.72
N GLU A 236 3.32 -0.06 18.78
CA GLU A 236 4.68 -0.15 19.35
C GLU A 236 5.01 -1.55 19.86
N ASN A 237 4.04 -2.26 20.45
CA ASN A 237 4.25 -3.59 20.99
C ASN A 237 4.08 -4.73 19.96
N ARG A 238 3.54 -4.45 18.77
CA ARG A 238 3.24 -5.50 17.76
C ARG A 238 4.03 -5.36 16.46
N ALA A 239 4.41 -4.15 16.06
CA ALA A 239 5.15 -3.89 14.83
C ALA A 239 6.64 -3.66 15.10
N ARG A 240 7.51 -3.98 14.14
CA ARG A 240 8.94 -3.63 14.14
C ARG A 240 9.23 -2.44 13.25
N VAL A 241 8.44 -2.26 12.20
CA VAL A 241 8.55 -1.11 11.29
C VAL A 241 7.15 -0.55 11.06
N VAL A 242 7.02 0.77 11.14
CA VAL A 242 5.82 1.51 10.73
C VAL A 242 6.24 2.48 9.64
N ILE A 243 5.58 2.41 8.50
CA ILE A 243 5.85 3.26 7.35
C ILE A 243 4.64 4.16 7.12
N SER A 244 4.87 5.48 7.08
CA SER A 244 3.84 6.51 6.90
C SER A 244 4.24 7.57 5.87
N GLY A 245 3.27 8.37 5.42
CA GLY A 245 3.42 9.50 4.50
C GLY A 245 2.89 10.81 5.08
N HIS A 246 2.08 11.51 4.28
CA HIS A 246 1.20 12.63 4.65
C HIS A 246 1.89 13.97 4.97
N GLU A 247 2.94 13.98 5.79
CA GLU A 247 3.61 15.23 6.19
C GLU A 247 4.61 15.74 5.13
N HIS A 248 4.79 14.98 4.05
CA HIS A 248 5.72 15.22 2.93
C HIS A 248 7.19 15.39 3.35
N TYR A 249 7.50 15.22 4.64
CA TYR A 249 8.81 15.41 5.24
C TYR A 249 9.35 14.07 5.73
N PRO A 250 10.48 13.60 5.17
CA PRO A 250 11.02 12.32 5.57
C PRO A 250 11.56 12.40 7.00
N SER A 251 11.25 11.40 7.81
CA SER A 251 11.84 11.27 9.15
C SER A 251 12.04 9.81 9.52
N LEU A 252 13.07 9.55 10.33
CA LEU A 252 13.38 8.23 10.84
C LEU A 252 13.58 8.31 12.34
N THR A 253 12.92 7.43 13.07
CA THR A 253 13.14 7.22 14.51
C THR A 253 13.25 5.74 14.77
N VAL A 254 14.34 5.32 15.40
CA VAL A 254 14.49 3.96 15.94
C VAL A 254 14.52 4.09 17.46
N MET A 255 13.64 3.35 18.14
CA MET A 255 13.52 3.42 19.58
C MET A 255 13.31 2.04 20.21
N PRO A 256 13.92 1.77 21.39
CA PRO A 256 13.62 0.57 22.14
C PRO A 256 12.21 0.68 22.72
N VAL A 257 11.42 -0.37 22.57
CA VAL A 257 10.09 -0.53 23.18
C VAL A 257 10.25 -1.20 24.54
N GLU A 258 10.99 -2.31 24.55
CA GLU A 258 11.41 -3.02 25.75
C GLU A 258 12.71 -3.79 25.48
N VAL A 259 13.23 -4.51 26.49
CA VAL A 259 14.48 -5.28 26.33
C VAL A 259 14.30 -6.32 25.22
N GLY A 260 15.11 -6.21 24.16
CA GLY A 260 15.07 -7.12 23.02
C GLY A 260 13.96 -6.83 22.00
N SER A 261 13.37 -5.63 22.03
CA SER A 261 12.28 -5.22 21.16
C SER A 261 12.48 -3.76 20.73
N ASP A 262 12.80 -3.53 19.45
CA ASP A 262 12.96 -2.19 18.87
C ASP A 262 11.90 -1.88 17.82
N LEU A 263 11.51 -0.61 17.72
CA LEU A 263 10.59 -0.12 16.70
C LEU A 263 11.26 0.95 15.84
N MET A 264 11.08 0.82 14.53
CA MET A 264 11.37 1.85 13.53
C MET A 264 10.07 2.56 13.10
N LEU A 265 10.06 3.88 13.20
CA LEU A 265 9.07 4.75 12.57
C LEU A 265 9.73 5.47 11.38
N LEU A 266 9.24 5.21 10.17
CA LEU A 266 9.72 5.79 8.93
C LEU A 266 8.60 6.62 8.28
N ALA A 267 8.76 7.94 8.26
CA ALA A 267 7.92 8.82 7.46
C ALA A 267 8.57 9.08 6.09
N ALA A 268 7.80 8.94 5.02
CA ALA A 268 8.21 9.22 3.66
C ALA A 268 8.24 10.72 3.36
N GLY A 269 9.11 11.11 2.43
CA GLY A 269 8.91 12.35 1.69
C GLY A 269 7.89 12.14 0.57
N ALA A 270 7.39 13.22 -0.01
CA ALA A 270 6.43 13.13 -1.11
C ALA A 270 7.08 12.78 -2.45
N THR A 271 6.44 11.90 -3.20
CA THR A 271 6.85 11.52 -4.55
C THR A 271 6.65 12.68 -5.50
N ALA A 272 5.55 13.43 -5.36
CA ALA A 272 5.30 14.67 -6.09
C ALA A 272 4.55 15.66 -5.18
N PRO A 273 5.27 16.56 -4.46
CA PRO A 273 4.65 17.52 -3.55
C PRO A 273 3.91 18.64 -4.30
N ASP A 274 2.86 19.17 -3.69
CA ASP A 274 2.06 20.31 -4.18
C ASP A 274 2.88 21.56 -4.55
N ASP A 275 3.96 21.82 -3.82
CA ASP A 275 4.87 22.93 -4.06
C ASP A 275 6.32 22.47 -3.92
N VAL A 276 7.11 22.74 -4.96
CA VAL A 276 8.53 22.42 -5.02
C VAL A 276 9.33 23.70 -4.73
N GLY A 277 9.72 23.85 -3.47
CA GLY A 277 10.45 25.02 -3.01
C GLY A 277 10.68 24.99 -1.50
N GLY A 278 11.78 25.61 -1.06
CA GLY A 278 12.13 25.68 0.36
C GLY A 278 12.37 24.29 0.97
N LYS A 279 11.41 23.80 1.77
CA LYS A 279 11.52 22.56 2.57
C LYS A 279 11.06 21.29 1.81
N TYR A 280 10.26 21.43 0.74
CA TYR A 280 9.65 20.29 0.06
C TYR A 280 10.25 20.07 -1.34
N THR A 281 10.47 18.79 -1.68
CA THR A 281 10.97 18.36 -2.99
C THR A 281 10.60 16.90 -3.23
N TYR A 282 10.77 16.41 -4.46
CA TYR A 282 10.47 15.02 -4.83
C TYR A 282 11.42 14.06 -4.13
N LYS A 283 10.86 13.02 -3.52
CA LYS A 283 11.58 12.02 -2.76
C LYS A 283 10.96 10.64 -2.94
N TYR A 284 11.78 9.60 -2.81
CA TYR A 284 11.34 8.22 -2.68
C TYR A 284 12.39 7.42 -1.94
N ASN A 285 12.08 6.19 -1.55
CA ASN A 285 13.02 5.30 -0.87
C ASN A 285 13.18 3.98 -1.61
N ILE A 286 14.38 3.41 -1.54
CA ILE A 286 14.60 1.98 -1.77
C ILE A 286 14.83 1.35 -0.39
N LEU A 287 13.91 0.51 0.04
CA LEU A 287 13.95 -0.18 1.32
C LEU A 287 14.43 -1.60 1.13
N GLU A 288 15.24 -2.08 2.06
CA GLU A 288 15.75 -3.44 2.03
C GLU A 288 15.60 -4.05 3.42
N PHE A 289 14.91 -5.17 3.46
CA PHE A 289 14.71 -5.98 4.66
C PHE A 289 15.56 -7.25 4.54
N ASP A 290 16.33 -7.53 5.58
CA ASP A 290 17.19 -8.70 5.68
C ASP A 290 17.20 -9.23 7.12
N TRP A 291 17.73 -10.43 7.30
CA TRP A 291 17.87 -11.07 8.61
C TRP A 291 19.32 -10.97 9.11
N ASP A 292 19.51 -10.39 10.30
CA ASP A 292 20.81 -10.39 10.96
C ASP A 292 21.04 -11.70 11.73
N GLN A 293 21.83 -12.60 11.14
CA GLN A 293 22.17 -13.89 11.74
C GLN A 293 22.84 -13.78 13.12
N LYS A 294 23.61 -12.71 13.37
CA LYS A 294 24.40 -12.59 14.60
C LYS A 294 23.53 -12.40 15.84
N THR A 295 22.44 -11.65 15.70
CA THR A 295 21.56 -11.28 16.82
C THR A 295 20.14 -11.82 16.68
N ASP A 296 19.87 -12.58 15.62
CA ASP A 296 18.54 -13.07 15.25
C ASP A 296 17.52 -11.92 15.24
N SER A 297 17.86 -10.88 14.46
CA SER A 297 17.17 -9.59 14.43
C SER A 297 16.77 -9.21 13.00
N LEU A 298 15.88 -8.22 12.88
CA LEU A 298 15.51 -7.64 11.60
C LEU A 298 16.51 -6.55 11.22
N ALA A 299 17.16 -6.67 10.07
CA ALA A 299 18.00 -5.63 9.50
C ALA A 299 17.20 -4.83 8.46
N VAL A 300 17.13 -3.50 8.62
CA VAL A 300 16.46 -2.61 7.67
C VAL A 300 17.46 -1.60 7.13
N THR A 301 17.64 -1.60 5.81
CA THR A 301 18.48 -0.63 5.11
C THR A 301 17.60 0.33 4.31
N ILE A 302 17.88 1.62 4.41
CA ILE A 302 17.16 2.68 3.69
C ILE A 302 18.15 3.33 2.73
N ASN A 303 17.85 3.32 1.43
CA ASN A 303 18.51 4.14 0.41
C ASN A 303 17.53 5.24 -0.04
N PRO A 304 17.48 6.35 0.70
CA PRO A 304 16.58 7.46 0.44
C PRO A 304 17.10 8.30 -0.73
N ARG A 305 16.18 8.75 -1.58
CA ARG A 305 16.48 9.48 -2.81
C ARG A 305 15.76 10.81 -2.79
N THR A 306 16.45 11.85 -3.19
CA THR A 306 15.95 13.23 -3.23
C THR A 306 16.30 13.91 -4.53
N TRP A 307 15.42 14.80 -4.97
CA TRP A 307 15.62 15.58 -6.19
C TRP A 307 16.70 16.65 -6.03
N ASP A 308 17.68 16.64 -6.93
CA ASP A 308 18.65 17.72 -7.11
C ASP A 308 18.03 18.77 -8.06
N GLY A 309 17.47 19.83 -7.48
CA GLY A 309 16.77 20.87 -8.23
C GLY A 309 17.65 21.64 -9.23
N TYR A 310 18.97 21.63 -9.06
CA TYR A 310 19.92 22.26 -9.99
C TYR A 310 20.24 21.32 -11.16
N ARG A 311 20.48 20.03 -10.88
CA ARG A 311 20.82 19.04 -11.91
C ARG A 311 19.62 18.36 -12.57
N LYS A 312 18.41 18.55 -12.02
CA LYS A 312 17.15 17.94 -12.48
C LYS A 312 17.21 16.42 -12.57
N ARG A 313 17.66 15.80 -11.48
CA ARG A 313 17.74 14.33 -11.34
C ARG A 313 17.69 13.94 -9.87
N PHE A 314 17.42 12.68 -9.59
CA PHE A 314 17.54 12.14 -8.24
C PHE A 314 19.01 11.89 -7.87
N SER A 315 19.27 11.94 -6.57
CA SER A 315 20.51 11.55 -5.94
C SER A 315 20.22 11.02 -4.54
N LYS A 316 21.20 10.39 -3.92
CA LYS A 316 21.12 9.92 -2.54
C LYS A 316 20.84 11.10 -1.58
N ASP A 317 19.87 10.93 -0.69
CA ASP A 317 19.51 11.93 0.32
C ASP A 317 20.50 11.88 1.50
N GLU A 318 21.67 12.49 1.29
CA GLU A 318 22.72 12.54 2.30
C GLU A 318 22.34 13.38 3.53
N GLU A 319 21.37 14.29 3.42
CA GLU A 319 20.87 15.06 4.57
C GLU A 319 20.05 14.17 5.50
N PHE A 320 19.09 13.42 4.94
CA PHE A 320 18.29 12.47 5.73
C PHE A 320 19.14 11.36 6.38
N LEU A 321 20.19 10.90 5.71
CA LEU A 321 21.06 9.84 6.21
C LEU A 321 22.04 10.28 7.29
N GLN A 322 22.22 11.58 7.55
CA GLN A 322 23.13 12.03 8.60
C GLN A 322 22.72 11.46 9.97
N GLY A 323 23.56 10.57 10.50
CA GLY A 323 23.28 9.86 11.76
C GLY A 323 22.43 8.58 11.62
N ASN A 324 21.99 8.25 10.40
CA ASN A 324 21.18 7.08 10.04
C ASN A 324 21.88 6.21 8.98
N GLU A 325 23.20 6.10 9.05
CA GLU A 325 24.00 5.39 8.06
C GLU A 325 24.00 3.87 8.27
N GLY A 326 23.85 3.11 7.19
CA GLY A 326 23.98 1.65 7.20
C GLY A 326 22.69 0.92 7.61
N PRO A 327 22.77 -0.39 7.87
CA PRO A 327 21.62 -1.18 8.27
C PRO A 327 21.22 -0.87 9.72
N HIS A 328 19.94 -0.64 9.95
CA HIS A 328 19.34 -0.53 11.26
C HIS A 328 18.98 -1.93 11.76
N ILE A 329 19.67 -2.41 12.80
CA ILE A 329 19.40 -3.71 13.40
C ILE A 329 18.34 -3.54 14.48
N LEU A 330 17.13 -4.03 14.21
CA LEU A 330 15.98 -3.95 15.09
C LEU A 330 15.79 -5.26 15.84
N ALA A 331 15.84 -5.22 17.16
CA ALA A 331 15.58 -6.39 17.96
C ALA A 331 14.15 -6.91 17.71
N ALA A 332 14.07 -8.17 17.30
CA ALA A 332 12.87 -8.85 16.80
C ALA A 332 12.42 -9.94 17.80
N PRO A 333 11.46 -9.64 18.70
CA PRO A 333 11.09 -10.58 19.76
C PRO A 333 10.39 -11.84 19.22
N ASN A 334 9.59 -11.75 18.16
CA ASN A 334 8.86 -12.88 17.60
C ASN A 334 9.78 -13.83 16.81
N PHE A 335 10.81 -13.31 16.15
CA PHE A 335 11.87 -14.15 15.56
C PHE A 335 12.48 -15.08 16.60
N ARG A 336 12.82 -14.55 17.78
CA ARG A 336 13.47 -15.31 18.87
C ARG A 336 12.55 -16.28 19.61
N LYS A 337 11.23 -16.20 19.39
CA LYS A 337 10.27 -17.20 19.91
C LYS A 337 10.30 -18.49 19.10
N SER A 338 10.74 -18.44 17.84
CA SER A 338 10.90 -19.60 16.97
C SER A 338 12.32 -20.17 17.07
N ALA A 339 12.48 -21.46 16.79
CA ALA A 339 13.79 -22.11 16.73
C ALA A 339 14.71 -21.37 15.76
N LEU A 340 16.02 -21.34 16.06
CA LEU A 340 17.01 -20.72 15.18
C LEU A 340 17.01 -21.42 13.82
N PRO A 341 17.11 -20.67 12.70
CA PRO A 341 17.19 -21.26 11.36
C PRO A 341 18.39 -22.20 11.24
N VAL A 342 18.16 -23.40 10.69
CA VAL A 342 19.23 -24.35 10.34
C VAL A 342 19.62 -24.12 8.87
N LEU A 343 20.85 -23.67 8.63
CA LEU A 343 21.29 -23.16 7.32
C LEU A 343 22.12 -24.15 6.51
N ASP A 344 22.42 -25.34 7.06
CA ASP A 344 23.42 -26.28 6.52
C ASP A 344 23.14 -26.70 5.05
N ASP A 345 21.87 -26.66 4.62
CA ASP A 345 21.43 -26.97 3.24
C ASP A 345 20.61 -25.83 2.58
N TYR A 346 20.50 -24.66 3.20
CA TYR A 346 19.70 -23.56 2.63
C TYR A 346 20.48 -22.81 1.54
N GLN A 347 20.10 -23.04 0.29
CA GLN A 347 20.65 -22.36 -0.88
C GLN A 347 19.62 -21.34 -1.40
N PRO A 348 19.72 -20.06 -1.01
CA PRO A 348 18.81 -19.03 -1.49
C PRO A 348 19.02 -18.81 -2.99
N ASP A 349 17.93 -18.67 -3.77
CA ASP A 349 18.02 -18.30 -5.17
C ASP A 349 18.36 -16.80 -5.30
N THR A 350 19.64 -16.48 -5.34
CA THR A 350 20.13 -15.10 -5.48
C THR A 350 19.87 -14.49 -6.87
N SER A 351 19.32 -15.25 -7.82
CA SER A 351 19.02 -14.75 -9.17
C SER A 351 17.61 -14.14 -9.30
N ALA A 352 16.74 -14.39 -8.33
CA ALA A 352 15.38 -13.87 -8.25
C ALA A 352 15.21 -12.93 -7.04
N ALA A 353 14.26 -12.01 -7.14
CA ALA A 353 13.85 -11.22 -5.98
C ALA A 353 13.08 -12.09 -4.98
N SER A 354 13.15 -11.76 -3.68
CA SER A 354 12.32 -12.41 -2.66
C SER A 354 10.85 -12.23 -3.00
N LYS A 355 10.10 -13.33 -3.01
CA LYS A 355 8.69 -13.33 -3.39
C LYS A 355 7.80 -12.90 -2.23
N VAL A 356 6.94 -11.93 -2.51
CA VAL A 356 5.88 -11.50 -1.62
C VAL A 356 4.66 -12.39 -1.86
N ASN A 357 4.18 -13.07 -0.82
CA ASN A 357 3.06 -13.99 -0.91
C ASN A 357 1.89 -13.47 -0.09
N ALA A 358 0.68 -13.56 -0.63
CA ALA A 358 -0.51 -13.31 0.16
C ALA A 358 -0.65 -14.38 1.26
N ILE A 359 -1.18 -13.97 2.40
CA ILE A 359 -1.47 -14.86 3.53
C ILE A 359 -2.88 -14.59 4.06
N VAL A 360 -3.41 -15.52 4.85
CA VAL A 360 -4.71 -15.35 5.49
C VAL A 360 -4.53 -14.40 6.66
N ASN A 361 -5.33 -13.33 6.69
CA ASN A 361 -5.43 -12.46 7.83
C ASN A 361 -5.95 -13.28 9.03
N PRO A 362 -5.16 -13.44 10.11
CA PRO A 362 -5.54 -14.26 11.27
C PRO A 362 -6.71 -13.72 12.09
N VAL A 363 -7.10 -12.46 11.90
CA VAL A 363 -8.23 -11.81 12.60
C VAL A 363 -9.51 -11.93 11.77
N SER A 364 -9.51 -11.43 10.54
CA SER A 364 -10.71 -11.42 9.68
C SER A 364 -10.96 -12.76 8.97
N GLY A 365 -9.92 -13.58 8.78
CA GLY A 365 -9.92 -14.71 7.85
C GLY A 365 -9.89 -14.30 6.38
N ALA A 366 -9.75 -13.01 6.06
CA ALA A 366 -9.60 -12.50 4.70
C ALA A 366 -8.27 -12.95 4.07
N GLY A 367 -8.14 -12.87 2.75
CA GLY A 367 -6.92 -13.27 2.03
C GLY A 367 -6.88 -14.74 1.58
N LYS A 368 -7.82 -15.61 2.02
CA LYS A 368 -7.91 -16.99 1.50
C LYS A 368 -8.11 -17.03 -0.02
N ALA A 369 -8.99 -16.17 -0.55
CA ALA A 369 -9.18 -16.05 -1.99
C ALA A 369 -7.90 -15.62 -2.71
N GLU A 370 -7.05 -14.81 -2.07
CA GLU A 370 -5.77 -14.34 -2.62
C GLU A 370 -4.67 -15.41 -2.63
N ILE A 371 -4.76 -16.40 -1.75
CA ILE A 371 -3.85 -17.55 -1.76
C ILE A 371 -4.22 -18.51 -2.89
N ASP A 372 -5.53 -18.75 -3.06
CA ASP A 372 -6.05 -19.76 -3.98
C ASP A 372 -6.17 -19.24 -5.44
N ILE A 373 -6.01 -17.93 -5.67
CA ILE A 373 -6.07 -17.31 -7.00
C ILE A 373 -4.80 -17.63 -7.81
N ALA A 374 -4.97 -18.12 -9.04
CA ALA A 374 -3.85 -18.38 -9.93
C ALA A 374 -3.21 -17.05 -10.41
N ALA A 375 -1.92 -17.07 -10.78
CA ALA A 375 -1.24 -15.88 -11.32
C ALA A 375 -2.00 -15.25 -12.50
N ARG A 376 -2.52 -16.10 -13.41
CA ARG A 376 -3.41 -15.70 -14.49
C ARG A 376 -4.63 -14.90 -13.98
N ASP A 377 -5.29 -15.40 -12.95
CA ASP A 377 -6.51 -14.80 -12.42
C ASP A 377 -6.21 -13.49 -11.66
N ARG A 378 -5.01 -13.34 -11.07
CA ARG A 378 -4.51 -12.05 -10.56
C ARG A 378 -4.35 -11.03 -11.67
N THR A 379 -3.75 -11.41 -12.80
CA THR A 379 -3.65 -10.54 -13.97
C THR A 379 -5.04 -10.16 -14.50
N LEU A 380 -5.99 -11.10 -14.52
CA LEU A 380 -7.38 -10.80 -14.92
C LEU A 380 -8.05 -9.83 -13.96
N ARG A 381 -7.85 -10.00 -12.65
CA ARG A 381 -8.38 -9.08 -11.64
C ARG A 381 -7.80 -7.68 -11.82
N LEU A 382 -6.48 -7.58 -12.00
CA LEU A 382 -5.78 -6.33 -12.23
C LEU A 382 -6.42 -5.59 -13.40
N LYS A 383 -6.49 -6.24 -14.58
CA LYS A 383 -7.09 -5.66 -15.78
C LYS A 383 -8.57 -5.32 -15.58
N PHE A 384 -9.33 -6.21 -14.92
CA PHE A 384 -10.76 -6.02 -14.74
C PHE A 384 -11.06 -4.81 -13.86
N PHE A 385 -10.45 -4.68 -12.67
CA PHE A 385 -10.80 -3.61 -11.72
C PHE A 385 -10.01 -2.31 -11.93
N ARG A 386 -8.78 -2.38 -12.45
CA ARG A 386 -7.91 -1.21 -12.61
C ARG A 386 -8.02 -0.59 -14.00
N ASP A 387 -8.06 -1.41 -15.06
CA ASP A 387 -7.95 -0.91 -16.44
C ASP A 387 -9.30 -0.63 -17.09
N LEU A 388 -10.39 -1.20 -16.57
CA LEU A 388 -11.74 -0.96 -17.05
C LEU A 388 -12.48 0.02 -16.16
N ASN A 389 -13.25 0.92 -16.78
CA ASN A 389 -14.14 1.80 -16.05
C ASN A 389 -15.42 1.12 -15.56
N ASP A 390 -16.16 1.77 -14.67
CA ASP A 390 -17.40 1.24 -14.08
C ASP A 390 -18.39 0.73 -15.13
N ALA A 391 -18.60 1.49 -16.22
CA ALA A 391 -19.54 1.13 -17.28
C ALA A 391 -19.08 -0.10 -18.07
N GLN A 392 -17.78 -0.19 -18.35
CA GLN A 392 -17.15 -1.33 -19.03
C GLN A 392 -17.23 -2.61 -18.18
N ARG A 393 -16.91 -2.53 -16.89
CA ARG A 393 -17.04 -3.67 -15.96
C ARG A 393 -18.49 -4.13 -15.88
N MET A 394 -19.43 -3.20 -15.75
CA MET A 394 -20.86 -3.51 -15.71
C MET A 394 -21.30 -4.28 -16.95
N LYS A 395 -20.93 -3.82 -18.15
CA LYS A 395 -21.26 -4.47 -19.41
C LYS A 395 -20.80 -5.92 -19.43
N ILE A 396 -19.53 -6.16 -19.08
CA ILE A 396 -18.96 -7.52 -19.00
C ILE A 396 -19.73 -8.38 -17.99
N LEU A 397 -20.02 -7.84 -16.80
CA LEU A 397 -20.75 -8.59 -15.78
C LEU A 397 -22.17 -8.92 -16.22
N VAL A 398 -22.91 -8.01 -16.84
CA VAL A 398 -24.27 -8.26 -17.34
C VAL A 398 -24.25 -9.39 -18.38
N ASP A 399 -23.36 -9.28 -19.38
CA ASP A 399 -23.21 -10.25 -20.46
C ASP A 399 -22.82 -11.64 -19.96
N MET A 400 -21.93 -11.73 -18.96
CA MET A 400 -21.42 -13.00 -18.45
C MET A 400 -22.22 -13.61 -17.29
N ALA A 401 -22.90 -12.78 -16.48
CA ALA A 401 -23.59 -13.21 -15.28
C ALA A 401 -25.09 -13.44 -15.46
N ASN A 402 -25.64 -13.23 -16.68
CA ASN A 402 -27.07 -13.21 -16.98
C ASN A 402 -27.85 -12.33 -15.99
N LEU A 403 -27.28 -11.16 -15.68
CA LEU A 403 -27.96 -10.20 -14.83
C LEU A 403 -29.08 -9.53 -15.62
N PRO A 404 -30.17 -9.11 -14.95
CA PRO A 404 -31.20 -8.29 -15.58
C PRO A 404 -30.61 -7.02 -16.21
N ASP A 405 -31.06 -6.68 -17.43
CA ASP A 405 -30.61 -5.49 -18.17
C ASP A 405 -30.98 -4.15 -17.48
N ASP A 406 -31.84 -4.19 -16.44
CA ASP A 406 -32.28 -3.02 -15.66
C ASP A 406 -31.40 -2.71 -14.43
N ILE A 407 -30.31 -3.46 -14.22
CA ILE A 407 -29.33 -3.13 -13.18
C ILE A 407 -28.47 -1.95 -13.65
N HIS A 408 -28.70 -0.79 -13.02
CA HIS A 408 -28.01 0.46 -13.37
C HIS A 408 -26.76 0.74 -12.53
N LYS A 409 -26.61 0.09 -11.38
CA LYS A 409 -25.42 0.20 -10.52
C LYS A 409 -25.27 -1.05 -9.65
N LEU A 410 -24.04 -1.53 -9.53
CA LEU A 410 -23.65 -2.52 -8.55
C LEU A 410 -22.77 -1.81 -7.52
N ASP A 411 -22.91 -2.17 -6.25
CA ASP A 411 -21.88 -1.80 -5.29
C ASP A 411 -20.62 -2.64 -5.52
N HIS A 412 -19.49 -2.14 -5.00
CA HIS A 412 -18.19 -2.79 -5.13
C HIS A 412 -18.19 -4.25 -4.60
N GLY A 413 -18.96 -4.53 -3.54
CA GLY A 413 -19.06 -5.87 -2.97
C GLY A 413 -19.71 -6.87 -3.92
N LEU A 414 -20.76 -6.45 -4.60
CA LEU A 414 -21.44 -7.24 -5.63
C LEU A 414 -20.58 -7.46 -6.87
N GLU A 415 -19.89 -6.43 -7.38
CA GLU A 415 -18.95 -6.59 -8.50
C GLU A 415 -17.90 -7.66 -8.21
N ARG A 416 -17.27 -7.60 -7.03
CA ARG A 416 -16.29 -8.60 -6.58
C ARG A 416 -16.90 -10.00 -6.48
N ALA A 417 -18.11 -10.11 -5.95
CA ALA A 417 -18.79 -11.40 -5.85
C ALA A 417 -19.09 -12.01 -7.23
N PHE A 418 -19.48 -11.20 -8.21
CA PHE A 418 -19.71 -11.66 -9.57
C PHE A 418 -18.42 -12.07 -10.27
N PHE A 419 -17.36 -11.26 -10.19
CA PHE A 419 -16.04 -11.59 -10.73
C PHE A 419 -15.53 -12.93 -10.18
N ALA A 420 -15.54 -13.11 -8.86
CA ALA A 420 -15.11 -14.36 -8.22
C ALA A 420 -15.98 -15.56 -8.65
N ARG A 421 -17.29 -15.34 -8.86
CA ARG A 421 -18.20 -16.38 -9.33
C ARG A 421 -17.93 -16.79 -10.77
N ILE A 422 -17.53 -15.87 -11.65
CA ILE A 422 -17.12 -16.17 -13.04
C ILE A 422 -15.90 -17.07 -13.03
N LEU A 423 -14.86 -16.72 -12.27
CA LEU A 423 -13.64 -17.53 -12.13
C LEU A 423 -13.96 -18.93 -11.58
N LYS A 424 -14.79 -19.02 -10.53
CA LYS A 424 -15.19 -20.31 -9.94
C LYS A 424 -15.97 -21.22 -10.90
N LYS A 425 -16.63 -20.65 -11.93
CA LYS A 425 -17.30 -21.41 -12.99
C LYS A 425 -16.33 -21.90 -14.08
N GLY A 426 -15.05 -21.54 -14.01
CA GLY A 426 -14.05 -21.88 -15.02
C GLY A 426 -14.13 -21.00 -16.27
N LEU A 427 -14.83 -19.85 -16.20
CA LEU A 427 -15.04 -18.95 -17.35
C LEU A 427 -13.93 -17.88 -17.48
N GLY A 428 -12.71 -18.22 -17.08
CA GLY A 428 -11.59 -17.27 -17.06
C GLY A 428 -11.08 -16.92 -18.46
N ASP A 429 -11.22 -17.82 -19.44
CA ASP A 429 -10.85 -17.57 -20.85
C ASP A 429 -11.82 -16.61 -21.50
N GLU A 430 -13.12 -16.82 -21.29
CA GLU A 430 -14.18 -15.95 -21.77
C GLU A 430 -14.08 -14.55 -21.13
N LEU A 431 -13.76 -14.47 -19.84
CA LEU A 431 -13.54 -13.20 -19.16
C LEU A 431 -12.33 -12.46 -19.73
N ALA A 432 -11.23 -13.17 -19.99
CA ALA A 432 -10.03 -12.58 -20.60
C ALA A 432 -10.36 -11.95 -21.96
N ASN A 433 -11.08 -12.68 -22.81
CA ASN A 433 -11.48 -12.19 -24.13
C ASN A 433 -12.42 -10.99 -24.02
N ALA A 434 -13.40 -11.04 -23.11
CA ALA A 434 -14.34 -9.92 -22.91
C ALA A 434 -13.62 -8.64 -22.44
N ILE A 435 -12.63 -8.76 -21.56
CA ILE A 435 -11.79 -7.64 -21.12
C ILE A 435 -10.99 -7.08 -22.31
N GLU A 436 -10.35 -7.95 -23.09
CA GLU A 436 -9.53 -7.53 -24.25
C GLU A 436 -10.39 -6.86 -25.34
N ASP A 437 -11.57 -7.40 -25.64
CA ASP A 437 -12.52 -6.84 -26.60
C ASP A 437 -12.92 -5.41 -26.18
N VAL A 438 -13.19 -5.18 -24.90
CA VAL A 438 -13.59 -3.86 -24.40
C VAL A 438 -12.41 -2.89 -24.40
N LEU A 439 -11.21 -3.32 -23.99
CA LEU A 439 -10.01 -2.47 -23.99
C LEU A 439 -9.54 -2.07 -25.40
N THR A 440 -9.83 -2.91 -26.41
CA THR A 440 -9.42 -2.66 -27.80
C THR A 440 -10.49 -1.96 -28.65
N THR A 441 -11.74 -1.91 -28.17
CA THR A 441 -12.83 -1.18 -28.85
C THR A 441 -12.79 0.29 -28.42
N PRO A 442 -12.63 1.25 -29.35
CA PRO A 442 -12.68 2.67 -29.02
C PRO A 442 -14.03 3.03 -28.39
N GLU A 443 -14.04 3.83 -27.34
CA GLU A 443 -15.28 4.41 -26.80
C GLU A 443 -16.01 5.16 -27.93
N GLU A 444 -17.12 4.61 -28.42
CA GLU A 444 -18.09 5.41 -29.15
C GLU A 444 -18.68 6.40 -28.15
N HIS A 445 -18.22 7.66 -28.19
CA HIS A 445 -18.82 8.75 -27.44
C HIS A 445 -20.34 8.75 -27.67
N GLN A 446 -21.12 8.36 -26.66
CA GLN A 446 -22.55 8.63 -26.56
C GLN A 446 -22.81 9.73 -25.53
#